data_AF-A0AAP3DIM2-F1
#
_entry.id   AF-A0AAP3DIM2-F1
#
_cell.length_a   1.000
_cell.length_b   1.000
_cell.length_c   1.000
_cell.angle_alpha   90.00
_cell.angle_beta   90.00
_cell.angle_gamma   90.00
#
_symmetry.space_group_name_H-M   'P 1'
#
loop_
_entity.id
_entity.type
_entity.pdbx_description
1 polymer ?
#
loop_
_entity_poly.entity_id
_entity_poly.type
_entity_poly.pdbx_seq_one_letter_code
_entity_poly.pdbx_strand_id
1 'polypeptide(L)' 'MEMTTDIATLAAIVAALTGVAKGFGVPNKLAPIVAMAFSALFVFLQNGEVKTNLLSAVVVGLTASGAYSYAKTDNGGNKQ' A
#
# COMPACT_ATOMS: atom_id res chain seq x y z
N MET A 1 13.61 2.48 16.93
CA MET A 1 12.89 1.19 16.78
C MET A 1 13.36 0.58 15.47
N GLU A 2 14.20 -0.45 15.55
CA GLU A 2 14.63 -1.20 14.38
C GLU A 2 13.39 -1.93 13.82
N MET A 3 12.88 -1.50 12.66
CA MET A 3 11.82 -2.25 11.99
C MET A 3 12.46 -3.46 11.31
N THR A 4 12.61 -4.56 12.05
CA THR A 4 12.70 -5.89 11.46
C THR A 4 11.37 -6.16 10.75
N THR A 5 11.27 -5.68 9.51
CA THR A 5 10.03 -5.75 8.75
C THR A 5 9.84 -7.21 8.35
N ASP A 6 8.95 -7.88 9.07
CA ASP A 6 8.55 -9.25 8.77
C ASP A 6 8.07 -9.36 7.32
N ILE A 7 8.40 -10.48 6.67
CA ILE A 7 8.10 -10.71 5.25
C ILE A 7 6.58 -10.63 5.01
N ALA A 8 5.75 -11.06 5.95
CA ALA A 8 4.29 -10.93 5.84
C ALA A 8 3.84 -9.47 5.91
N THR A 9 4.51 -8.64 6.71
CA THR A 9 4.25 -7.19 6.77
C THR A 9 4.59 -6.52 5.44
N LEU A 10 5.74 -6.85 4.85
CA LEU A 10 6.13 -6.35 3.53
C LEU A 10 5.15 -6.81 2.45
N ALA A 11 4.73 -8.08 2.49
CA ALA A 11 3.73 -8.62 1.57
C ALA A 11 2.39 -7.91 1.69
N ALA A 12 1.94 -7.58 2.91
CA ALA A 12 0.71 -6.83 3.14
C ALA A 12 0.79 -5.40 2.55
N ILE A 13 1.92 -4.72 2.72
CA ILE A 13 2.15 -3.38 2.13
C ILE A 13 2.12 -3.44 0.60
N VAL A 14 2.82 -4.41 0.00
CA VAL A 14 2.83 -4.60 -1.46
C VAL A 14 1.43 -4.92 -1.98
N ALA A 15 0.68 -5.78 -1.28
CA ALA A 15 -0.70 -6.10 -1.63
C ALA A 15 -1.61 -4.86 -1.56
N ALA A 16 -1.47 -4.04 -0.52
CA ALA A 16 -2.22 -2.79 -0.37
C ALA A 16 -1.91 -1.79 -1.51
N LEU A 17 -0.64 -1.58 -1.85
CA LEU A 17 -0.23 -0.73 -2.97
C LEU A 17 -0.74 -1.25 -4.31
N THR A 18 -0.72 -2.56 -4.51
CA THR A 18 -1.29 -3.20 -5.72
C THR A 18 -2.81 -2.99 -5.79
N GLY A 19 -3.49 -3.04 -4.63
CA GLY A 19 -4.91 -2.70 -4.52
C GLY A 19 -5.20 -1.24 -4.90
N VAL A 20 -4.38 -0.30 -4.44
CA VAL A 20 -4.46 1.11 -4.86
C VAL A 20 -4.27 1.22 -6.37
N ALA A 21 -3.22 0.60 -6.94
CA ALA A 21 -2.98 0.64 -8.38
C ALA A 21 -4.16 0.10 -9.21
N LYS A 22 -4.82 -0.98 -8.75
CA LYS A 22 -6.07 -1.46 -9.36
C LYS A 22 -7.18 -0.42 -9.31
N GLY A 23 -7.33 0.28 -8.18
CA GLY A 23 -8.31 1.37 -8.02
C GLY A 23 -8.12 2.53 -8.99
N PHE A 24 -6.88 2.76 -9.45
CA PHE A 24 -6.55 3.76 -10.49
C PHE A 24 -6.79 3.28 -11.93
N GLY A 25 -7.34 2.07 -12.14
CA GLY A 25 -7.68 1.55 -13.46
C GLY A 25 -6.67 0.57 -14.05
N VAL A 26 -5.71 0.08 -13.26
CA VAL A 26 -4.80 -0.97 -13.72
C VAL A 26 -5.57 -2.27 -13.97
N PRO A 27 -5.46 -2.89 -15.16
CA PRO A 27 -6.11 -4.15 -15.47
C PRO A 27 -5.73 -5.25 -14.47
N ASN A 28 -6.71 -6.04 -14.03
CA ASN A 28 -6.50 -7.14 -13.08
C ASN A 28 -5.42 -8.14 -13.53
N LYS A 29 -5.25 -8.31 -14.84
CA LYS A 29 -4.22 -9.17 -15.45
C LYS A 29 -2.79 -8.70 -15.18
N LEU A 30 -2.58 -7.39 -14.96
CA LEU A 30 -1.28 -6.80 -14.68
C LEU A 30 -0.97 -6.70 -13.17
N ALA A 31 -1.95 -6.99 -12.31
CA ALA A 31 -1.76 -6.90 -10.87
C ALA A 31 -0.59 -7.74 -10.31
N PRO A 32 -0.34 -8.98 -10.78
CA PRO A 32 0.82 -9.75 -10.32
C PRO A 32 2.15 -9.09 -10.72
N ILE A 33 2.19 -8.48 -11.91
CA ILE A 33 3.36 -7.78 -12.43
C ILE A 33 3.62 -6.51 -11.63
N VAL A 34 2.57 -5.76 -11.31
CA VAL A 34 2.65 -4.57 -10.45
C VAL A 34 3.11 -4.93 -9.03
N ALA A 35 2.60 -6.03 -8.47
CA ALA A 35 3.04 -6.52 -7.17
C ALA A 35 4.54 -6.90 -7.19
N MET A 36 5.00 -7.57 -8.24
CA MET A 36 6.43 -7.87 -8.43
C MET A 36 7.28 -6.60 -8.60
N ALA A 37 6.79 -5.58 -9.30
CA ALA A 37 7.50 -4.32 -9.45
C ALA A 37 7.64 -3.60 -8.09
N PHE A 38 6.57 -3.51 -7.31
CA PHE A 38 6.62 -2.91 -5.97
C PHE A 38 7.51 -3.71 -5.02
N SER A 39 7.42 -5.04 -4.99
CA SER A 39 8.27 -5.85 -4.12
C SER A 39 9.74 -5.72 -4.49
N ALA A 40 10.07 -5.72 -5.78
CA ALA A 40 11.42 -5.49 -6.26
C ALA A 40 11.95 -4.12 -5.79
N LEU A 41 11.17 -3.04 -5.92
CA LEU A 41 11.54 -1.71 -5.45
C LEU A 41 11.85 -1.67 -3.94
N PHE A 42 11.02 -2.32 -3.11
CA PHE A 42 11.24 -2.37 -1.66
C PHE A 42 12.40 -3.26 -1.23
N VAL A 43 12.68 -4.34 -1.98
CA VAL A 43 13.79 -5.27 -1.71
C VAL A 43 15.12 -4.68 -2.17
N PHE A 44 15.15 -3.92 -3.28
CA PHE A 44 16.36 -3.29 -3.81
C PHE A 44 16.77 -2.03 -3.05
N LEU A 45 15.86 -1.43 -2.27
CA LEU A 45 16.19 -0.32 -1.39
C LEU A 45 17.15 -0.80 -0.28
N GLN A 46 18.43 -0.44 -0.39
CA GLN A 46 19.46 -0.84 0.57
C GLN A 46 19.09 -0.37 1.98
N ASN A 47 19.21 -1.31 2.94
CA ASN A 47 18.77 -1.16 4.33
C ASN A 47 19.45 0.03 5.02
N GLY A 48 18.67 1.05 5.34
CA GLY A 48 19.07 2.22 6.14
C GLY A 48 17.84 3.00 6.60
N GLU A 49 18.03 4.11 7.32
CA GLU A 49 16.93 4.97 7.83
C GLU A 49 15.92 5.37 6.76
N VAL A 50 16.35 5.52 5.51
CA VAL A 50 15.50 5.85 4.37
C VAL A 50 14.42 4.80 4.12
N LYS A 51 14.75 3.50 4.24
CA LYS A 51 13.77 2.41 4.06
C LYS A 51 12.72 2.44 5.15
N THR A 52 13.13 2.64 6.40
CA THR A 52 12.22 2.76 7.56
C THR A 52 11.30 3.96 7.38
N ASN A 53 11.83 5.13 7.07
CA ASN A 53 11.04 6.35 6.91
C ASN A 53 10.06 6.24 5.75
N LEU A 54 10.48 5.62 4.63
CA LEU A 54 9.62 5.37 3.48
C LEU A 54 8.49 4.39 3.82
N LEU A 55 8.79 3.27 4.47
CA LEU A 55 7.77 2.29 4.88
C LEU A 55 6.77 2.91 5.85
N SER A 56 7.23 3.70 6.83
CA SER A 56 6.36 4.44 7.74
C SER A 56 5.47 5.44 6.98
N ALA A 57 6.03 6.21 6.04
CA ALA A 57 5.25 7.14 5.23
C ALA A 57 4.18 6.42 4.38
N VAL A 58 4.52 5.28 3.79
CA VAL A 58 3.59 4.46 3.00
C VAL A 58 2.46 3.92 3.87
N VAL A 59 2.78 3.34 5.03
CA VAL A 59 1.78 2.83 5.97
C VAL A 59 0.85 3.96 6.43
N VAL A 60 1.41 5.09 6.87
CA VAL A 60 0.62 6.26 7.30
C VAL A 60 -0.26 6.79 6.17
N GLY A 61 0.28 6.93 4.95
CA GLY A 61 -0.46 7.40 3.78
C GLY A 61 -1.59 6.46 3.37
N LEU A 62 -1.36 5.14 3.38
CA LEU A 62 -2.38 4.12 3.14
C LEU A 62 -3.46 4.14 4.22
N THR A 63 -3.07 4.25 5.50
CA THR A 63 -4.01 4.37 6.63
C THR A 63 -4.86 5.64 6.53
N ALA A 64 -4.25 6.79 6.21
CA ALA A 64 -4.97 8.05 6.01
C ALA A 64 -5.93 7.98 4.81
N SER A 65 -5.51 7.35 3.71
CA SER A 65 -6.35 7.15 2.53
C SER A 65 -7.55 6.24 2.84
N GLY A 66 -7.32 5.16 3.59
CA GLY A 66 -8.38 4.28 4.08
C GLY A 66 -9.34 5.03 5.01
N ALA A 67 -8.82 5.74 6.01
CA ALA A 67 -9.62 6.54 6.95
C ALA A 67 -10.47 7.59 6.23
N TYR A 68 -9.91 8.29 5.23
CA TYR A 68 -10.65 9.23 4.40
C TYR A 68 -11.76 8.54 3.58
N SER A 69 -11.46 7.39 2.98
CA SER A 69 -12.46 6.61 2.24
C SER A 69 -13.60 6.13 3.13
N TYR A 70 -13.32 5.76 4.39
CA TYR A 70 -14.34 5.42 5.37
C TYR A 70 -15.14 6.65 5.83
N ALA A 71 -14.48 7.78 6.08
CA ALA A 71 -15.14 9.02 6.48
C ALA A 71 -16.05 9.60 5.39
N LYS A 72 -15.75 9.36 4.11
CA LYS A 72 -16.58 9.81 2.98
C LYS A 72 -17.85 8.98 2.75
N THR A 73 -17.95 7.78 3.35
CA THR A 73 -19.09 6.88 3.18
C THR A 73 -20.36 7.33 3.92
N ASP A 74 -20.30 8.36 4.77
CA ASP A 74 -21.46 8.74 5.62
C ASP A 74 -22.34 9.87 5.06
N ASN A 75 -21.97 10.54 3.96
CA ASN A 75 -22.74 11.68 3.41
C ASN A 75 -23.35 11.43 2.01
N GLY A 76 -23.59 10.16 1.66
CA GLY A 76 -23.96 9.75 0.30
C GLY A 76 -25.10 8.75 0.19
N GLY A 77 -26.20 8.97 0.92
CA GLY A 77 -27.56 8.63 0.46
C GLY A 77 -27.96 7.16 0.31
N ASN A 78 -28.95 6.75 1.11
CA ASN A 78 -29.90 5.69 0.78
C ASN A 78 -30.34 5.77 -0.70
N LYS A 79 -30.25 4.65 -1.42
CA LYS A 79 -31.29 4.17 -2.36
C LYS A 79 -31.02 2.71 -2.73
N GLN A 80 -31.86 1.86 -2.11
CA GLN A 80 -32.39 0.56 -2.55
C GLN A 80 -31.43 -0.60 -2.81
#